data_AF-A0A976KAL1-F1
#
_entry.id   AF-A0A976KAL1-F1
#
_cell.length_a   1.000
_cell.length_b   1.000
_cell.length_c   1.000
_cell.angle_alpha   90.00
_cell.angle_beta   90.00
_cell.angle_gamma   90.00
#
_symmetry.space_group_name_H-M   'P 1'
#
loop_
_entity.id
_entity.type
_entity.pdbx_description
1 polymer ?
#
loop_
_entity_poly.entity_id
_entity_poly.type
_entity_poly.pdbx_seq_one_letter_code
_entity_poly.pdbx_strand_id
1 'polypeptide(L)'
;MNDKKADLAGPGIGNYEELEKILPDDYEPLLNHRETMEALFAVKGYIEENLCKELNLFMVQVPLIVDVESGVNDMLDRDGSRTPIQFHISNDHDKNPIDAQVVQAATKWKRPALKQFDCKPGEGICTDMKAVRKDYFLDHDH
;
A
#
# COMPACT_ATOMS: atom_id res chain seq x y z
N MET A 1 4.55 32.69 -7.37
CA MET A 1 3.74 31.72 -6.59
C MET A 1 2.84 31.03 -7.58
N ASN A 2 3.27 29.88 -8.09
CA ASN A 2 2.48 29.12 -9.05
C ASN A 2 1.32 28.47 -8.30
N ASP A 3 0.12 28.86 -8.68
CA ASP A 3 -1.16 28.44 -8.14
C ASP A 3 -1.30 26.91 -8.32
N LYS A 4 -1.37 26.15 -7.23
CA LYS A 4 -1.54 24.68 -7.22
C LYS A 4 -2.96 24.25 -7.66
N LYS A 5 -3.58 24.98 -8.59
CA LYS A 5 -4.91 24.69 -9.13
C LYS A 5 -4.89 23.75 -10.33
N ALA A 6 -3.73 23.53 -10.94
CA ALA A 6 -3.59 22.73 -12.14
C ALA A 6 -3.36 21.22 -11.89
N ASP A 7 -3.39 20.78 -10.62
CA ASP A 7 -3.10 19.38 -10.23
C ASP A 7 -4.30 18.75 -9.47
N LEU A 8 -5.51 19.22 -9.75
CA LEU A 8 -6.77 18.70 -9.19
C LEU A 8 -7.36 17.54 -9.99
N ALA A 9 -6.56 16.93 -10.85
CA ALA A 9 -6.89 15.67 -11.48
C ALA A 9 -5.58 14.94 -11.77
N GLY A 10 -5.45 13.72 -11.27
CA GLY A 10 -4.70 12.69 -11.98
C GLY A 10 -5.16 12.62 -13.45
N PRO A 11 -4.52 11.83 -14.31
CA PRO A 11 -4.82 11.84 -15.72
C PRO A 11 -6.26 11.35 -15.98
N GLY A 12 -7.24 12.26 -16.02
CA GLY A 12 -8.34 12.12 -16.97
C GLY A 12 -9.74 12.56 -16.57
N ILE A 13 -10.15 12.71 -15.31
CA ILE A 13 -11.55 13.08 -15.01
C ILE A 13 -11.59 14.02 -13.80
N GLY A 14 -12.25 15.17 -13.97
CA GLY A 14 -12.33 16.22 -12.98
C GLY A 14 -13.23 15.90 -11.78
N ASN A 15 -14.01 16.88 -11.33
CA ASN A 15 -14.76 16.75 -10.06
C ASN A 15 -15.85 15.64 -10.13
N TYR A 16 -16.40 15.23 -8.98
CA TYR A 16 -17.40 14.16 -8.89
C TYR A 16 -18.62 14.36 -9.81
N GLU A 17 -19.03 15.61 -10.10
CA GLU A 17 -20.16 15.92 -10.97
C GLU A 17 -19.84 15.66 -12.46
N GLU A 18 -18.57 15.76 -12.84
CA GLU A 18 -18.10 15.43 -14.20
C GLU A 18 -17.94 13.92 -14.36
N LEU A 19 -17.48 13.23 -13.31
CA LEU A 19 -17.38 11.78 -13.27
C LEU A 19 -18.73 11.09 -13.41
N GLU A 20 -19.74 11.56 -12.68
CA GLU A 20 -21.10 10.98 -12.75
C GLU A 20 -21.68 10.99 -14.17
N LYS A 21 -21.34 11.99 -15.00
CA LYS A 21 -21.84 12.13 -16.38
C LYS A 21 -21.25 11.13 -17.37
N ILE A 22 -20.14 10.48 -17.04
CA ILE A 22 -19.43 9.56 -17.94
C ILE A 22 -19.50 8.11 -17.49
N LEU A 23 -19.99 7.85 -16.26
CA LEU A 23 -20.19 6.49 -15.77
C LEU A 23 -21.40 5.85 -16.48
N PRO A 24 -21.36 4.53 -16.75
CA PRO A 24 -22.52 3.81 -17.30
C PRO A 24 -23.72 3.87 -16.34
N ASP A 25 -24.90 4.14 -16.89
CA ASP A 25 -26.17 4.16 -16.14
C ASP A 25 -26.88 2.79 -16.12
N ASP A 26 -26.33 1.82 -16.85
CA ASP A 26 -26.86 0.47 -17.04
C ASP A 26 -25.98 -0.64 -16.41
N TYR A 27 -25.06 -0.27 -15.50
CA TYR A 27 -24.22 -1.25 -14.82
C TYR A 27 -25.04 -2.09 -13.83
N GLU A 28 -25.10 -3.40 -14.09
CA GLU A 28 -25.62 -4.39 -13.15
C GLU A 28 -24.47 -5.30 -12.67
N PRO A 29 -24.20 -5.38 -11.35
CA PRO A 29 -23.16 -6.25 -10.83
C PRO A 29 -23.55 -7.72 -11.01
N LEU A 30 -22.62 -8.51 -11.56
CA LEU A 30 -22.82 -9.96 -11.76
C LEU A 30 -22.98 -10.73 -10.43
N LEU A 31 -22.39 -10.20 -9.36
CA LEU A 31 -22.34 -10.82 -8.04
C LEU A 31 -22.93 -9.88 -7.00
N ASN A 32 -23.63 -10.42 -6.01
CA ASN A 32 -24.06 -9.62 -4.87
C ASN A 32 -22.86 -9.23 -3.97
N HIS A 33 -23.08 -8.37 -2.96
CA HIS A 33 -22.01 -7.89 -2.08
C HIS A 33 -21.23 -9.02 -1.39
N ARG A 34 -21.92 -10.07 -0.94
CA ARG A 34 -21.27 -11.20 -0.27
C ARG A 34 -20.46 -12.03 -1.26
N GLU A 35 -21.04 -12.37 -2.40
CA GLU A 35 -20.37 -13.13 -3.46
C GLU A 35 -19.16 -12.39 -4.01
N THR A 36 -19.24 -11.06 -4.14
CA THR A 36 -18.11 -10.20 -4.53
C THR A 36 -16.95 -10.35 -3.56
N MET A 37 -17.20 -10.33 -2.25
CA MET A 37 -16.14 -10.53 -1.25
C MET A 37 -15.57 -11.95 -1.31
N GLU A 38 -16.42 -12.98 -1.41
CA GLU A 38 -15.98 -14.37 -1.57
C GLU A 38 -15.08 -14.54 -2.82
N ALA A 39 -15.46 -13.95 -3.95
CA ALA A 39 -14.68 -13.95 -5.18
C ALA A 39 -13.36 -13.19 -5.04
N LEU A 40 -13.35 -12.03 -4.38
CA LEU A 40 -12.14 -11.23 -4.14
C LEU A 40 -11.11 -12.03 -3.33
N PHE A 41 -11.53 -12.67 -2.24
CA PHE A 41 -10.63 -13.52 -1.44
C PHE A 41 -10.15 -14.75 -2.22
N ALA A 42 -11.02 -15.37 -3.03
CA ALA A 42 -10.63 -16.50 -3.87
C ALA A 42 -9.57 -16.13 -4.91
N VAL A 43 -9.74 -15.01 -5.62
CA VAL A 43 -8.77 -14.51 -6.62
C VAL A 43 -7.45 -14.14 -5.95
N LYS A 44 -7.49 -13.43 -4.82
CA LYS A 44 -6.28 -13.06 -4.06
C LYS A 44 -5.51 -14.32 -3.64
N GLY A 45 -6.18 -15.28 -3.03
CA GLY A 45 -5.57 -16.54 -2.58
C GLY A 45 -4.94 -17.32 -3.74
N TYR A 46 -5.66 -17.44 -4.88
CA TYR A 46 -5.14 -18.10 -6.07
C TYR A 46 -3.85 -17.45 -6.59
N ILE A 47 -3.80 -16.12 -6.66
CA ILE A 47 -2.60 -15.40 -7.11
C ILE A 47 -1.44 -15.61 -6.12
N GLU A 48 -1.68 -15.45 -4.82
CA GLU A 48 -0.65 -15.59 -3.79
C GLU A 48 -0.06 -17.01 -3.77
N GLU A 49 -0.91 -18.04 -3.84
CA GLU A 49 -0.49 -19.44 -3.87
C GLU A 49 0.37 -19.75 -5.09
N ASN A 50 -0.10 -19.41 -6.29
CA ASN A 50 0.61 -19.71 -7.52
C ASN A 50 1.89 -18.88 -7.66
N LEU A 51 1.88 -17.60 -7.25
CA LEU A 51 3.09 -16.78 -7.25
C LEU A 51 4.16 -17.37 -6.32
N CYS A 52 3.77 -17.82 -5.13
CA CYS A 52 4.69 -18.47 -4.19
C CYS A 52 5.25 -19.78 -4.76
N LYS A 53 4.39 -20.60 -5.37
CA LYS A 53 4.80 -21.87 -5.97
C LYS A 53 5.79 -21.68 -7.12
N GLU A 54 5.46 -20.81 -8.09
CA GLU A 54 6.26 -20.64 -9.31
C GLU A 54 7.59 -19.91 -9.06
N LEU A 55 7.66 -19.04 -8.04
CA LEU A 55 8.87 -18.27 -7.72
C LEU A 55 9.59 -18.76 -6.46
N ASN A 56 9.18 -19.91 -5.89
CA ASN A 56 9.71 -20.47 -4.65
C ASN A 56 9.77 -19.42 -3.51
N LEU A 57 8.62 -18.79 -3.26
CA LEU A 57 8.41 -17.84 -2.18
C LEU A 57 7.60 -18.50 -1.06
N PHE A 58 7.72 -17.97 0.15
CA PHE A 58 6.79 -18.25 1.22
C PHE A 58 6.17 -16.96 1.77
N MET A 59 4.95 -17.08 2.30
CA MET A 59 4.23 -15.94 2.86
C MET A 59 4.80 -15.53 4.21
N VAL A 60 5.03 -14.24 4.39
CA VAL A 60 5.45 -13.62 5.66
C VAL A 60 4.54 -12.45 6.01
N GLN A 61 4.54 -12.08 7.29
CA GLN A 61 3.91 -10.85 7.76
C GLN A 61 4.90 -9.69 7.67
N VAL A 62 4.42 -8.54 7.23
CA VAL A 62 5.20 -7.29 7.08
C VAL A 62 4.81 -6.29 8.16
N PRO A 63 5.75 -5.49 8.70
CA PRO A 63 5.41 -4.42 9.62
C PRO A 63 4.52 -3.37 8.95
N LEU A 64 3.45 -2.96 9.64
CA LEU A 64 2.60 -1.84 9.23
C LEU A 64 3.16 -0.49 9.70
N ILE A 65 3.80 -0.50 10.87
CA ILE A 65 4.32 0.67 11.58
C ILE A 65 5.81 0.47 11.80
N VAL A 66 6.61 1.47 11.48
CA VAL A 66 8.07 1.44 11.59
C VAL A 66 8.58 2.74 12.22
N ASP A 67 9.69 2.65 12.94
CA ASP A 67 10.41 3.81 13.44
C ASP A 67 10.85 4.70 12.25
N VAL A 68 10.71 6.02 12.38
CA VAL A 68 11.17 7.00 11.39
C VAL A 68 12.66 6.81 11.06
N GLU A 69 13.47 6.44 12.04
CA GLU A 69 14.93 6.27 11.90
C GLU A 69 15.34 4.88 11.39
N SER A 70 14.39 3.94 11.28
CA SER A 70 14.69 2.55 10.88
C SER A 70 15.31 2.40 9.49
N GLY A 71 15.09 3.39 8.61
CA GLY A 71 15.50 3.33 7.20
C GLY A 71 14.73 2.31 6.35
N VAL A 72 13.75 1.60 6.92
CA VAL A 72 13.00 0.55 6.20
C VAL A 72 11.80 1.08 5.43
N ASN A 73 11.30 2.27 5.79
CA ASN A 73 10.21 2.90 5.06
C ASN A 73 10.72 3.45 3.71
N ASP A 74 9.98 3.17 2.64
CA ASP A 74 10.23 3.77 1.34
C ASP A 74 9.48 5.09 1.26
N MET A 75 10.17 6.22 1.18
CA MET A 75 9.52 7.52 1.27
C MET A 75 8.65 7.81 0.03
N LEU A 76 8.92 7.15 -1.11
CA LEU A 76 8.24 7.38 -2.40
C LEU A 76 8.17 8.86 -2.85
N ASP A 77 8.92 9.73 -2.17
CA ASP A 77 8.83 11.16 -2.23
C ASP A 77 10.03 11.71 -3.01
N ARG A 78 9.78 12.12 -4.25
CA ARG A 78 10.82 12.65 -5.14
C ARG A 78 10.94 14.18 -5.04
N ASP A 79 9.92 14.85 -4.52
CA ASP A 79 9.74 16.30 -4.61
C ASP A 79 9.18 16.96 -3.34
N GLY A 80 8.99 16.20 -2.25
CA GLY A 80 8.45 16.69 -0.98
C GLY A 80 6.93 16.60 -0.86
N SER A 81 6.24 16.02 -1.86
CA SER A 81 4.78 16.03 -1.95
C SER A 81 4.10 14.80 -1.32
N ARG A 82 4.85 13.71 -1.04
CA ARG A 82 4.27 12.41 -0.64
C ARG A 82 4.82 11.97 0.71
N THR A 83 4.28 12.54 1.78
CA THR A 83 4.76 12.30 3.14
C THR A 83 4.03 11.14 3.82
N PRO A 84 4.74 10.30 4.60
CA PRO A 84 4.11 9.23 5.35
C PRO A 84 3.23 9.78 6.47
N ILE A 85 2.29 8.95 6.94
CA ILE A 85 1.56 9.23 8.18
C ILE A 85 2.52 8.98 9.34
N GLN A 86 2.97 10.06 9.98
CA GLN A 86 3.83 10.02 11.15
C GLN A 86 3.03 10.30 12.43
N PHE A 87 3.36 9.61 13.52
CA PHE A 87 2.77 9.80 14.83
C PHE A 87 3.75 9.49 15.94
N HIS A 88 3.58 10.15 17.08
CA HIS A 88 4.40 9.96 18.27
C HIS A 88 3.83 8.85 19.16
N ILE A 89 4.69 7.95 19.62
CA ILE A 89 4.34 6.89 20.56
C ILE A 89 5.01 7.19 21.90
N SER A 90 4.21 7.57 22.89
CA SER A 90 4.59 7.75 24.30
C SER A 90 4.83 6.41 25.00
N ASN A 91 5.80 5.65 24.52
CA ASN A 91 6.09 4.31 25.01
C ASN A 91 6.80 4.34 26.38
N ASP A 92 6.37 3.45 27.28
CA ASP A 92 6.83 3.33 28.67
C ASP A 92 6.78 4.67 29.45
N HIS A 93 5.63 5.36 29.42
CA HIS A 93 5.45 6.66 30.08
C HIS A 93 6.52 7.68 29.69
N ASP A 94 6.77 7.81 28.38
CA ASP A 94 7.78 8.69 27.78
C ASP A 94 9.24 8.36 28.16
N LYS A 95 9.53 7.18 28.71
CA LYS A 95 10.93 6.74 28.91
C LYS A 95 11.60 6.26 27.63
N ASN A 96 10.81 5.69 26.71
CA ASN A 96 11.30 5.15 25.45
C ASN A 96 10.41 5.63 24.29
N PRO A 97 10.23 6.95 24.11
CA PRO A 97 9.36 7.48 23.08
C PRO A 97 9.89 7.13 21.69
N ILE A 98 8.99 6.89 20.75
CA ILE A 98 9.32 6.56 19.37
C ILE A 98 8.46 7.40 18.44
N ASP A 99 9.09 8.11 17.52
CA ASP A 99 8.37 8.65 16.37
C ASP A 99 8.28 7.57 15.31
N ALA A 100 7.05 7.22 14.93
CA ALA A 100 6.76 6.11 14.05
C ALA A 100 5.98 6.57 12.82
N GLN A 101 6.05 5.78 11.76
CA GLN A 101 5.36 6.01 10.51
C GLN A 101 4.59 4.77 10.07
N VAL A 102 3.43 4.99 9.44
CA VAL A 102 2.78 3.95 8.63
C VAL A 102 3.63 3.73 7.37
N VAL A 103 3.88 2.47 7.05
CA VAL A 103 4.68 2.09 5.88
C VAL A 103 4.00 2.55 4.58
N GLN A 104 4.78 3.15 3.69
CA GLN A 104 4.36 3.54 2.33
C GLN A 104 4.63 2.41 1.31
N ALA A 105 5.76 1.72 1.49
CA ALA A 105 6.08 0.45 0.84
C ALA A 105 7.14 -0.33 1.64
N ALA A 106 7.06 -1.66 1.58
CA ALA A 106 7.99 -2.55 2.26
C ALA A 106 9.23 -2.92 1.40
N THR A 107 9.53 -2.15 0.36
CA THR A 107 10.57 -2.48 -0.63
C THR A 107 11.93 -2.64 0.03
N LYS A 108 12.32 -1.70 0.90
CA LYS A 108 13.60 -1.75 1.61
C LYS A 108 13.61 -2.84 2.68
N TRP A 109 12.48 -3.09 3.36
CA TRP A 109 12.34 -4.14 4.37
C TRP A 109 12.52 -5.56 3.82
N LYS A 110 12.09 -5.83 2.58
CA LYS A 110 12.17 -7.18 2.00
C LYS A 110 13.61 -7.72 1.97
N ARG A 111 14.61 -6.89 1.69
CA ARG A 111 16.01 -7.33 1.58
C ARG A 111 16.61 -7.84 2.91
N PRO A 112 16.56 -7.10 4.03
CA PRO A 112 17.00 -7.63 5.32
C PRO A 112 16.12 -8.78 5.81
N ALA A 113 14.81 -8.82 5.47
CA ALA A 113 13.94 -9.94 5.79
C ALA A 113 14.41 -11.26 5.16
N LEU A 114 14.85 -11.25 3.89
CA LEU A 114 15.46 -12.45 3.25
C LEU A 114 16.63 -13.00 4.07
N LYS A 115 17.48 -12.13 4.62
CA LYS A 115 18.60 -12.53 5.50
C LYS A 115 18.09 -13.08 6.84
N GLN A 116 17.08 -12.43 7.44
CA GLN A 116 16.50 -12.85 8.71
C GLN A 116 15.88 -14.25 8.63
N PHE A 117 15.27 -14.59 7.49
CA PHE A 117 14.69 -15.91 7.23
C PHE A 117 15.66 -16.90 6.57
N ASP A 118 16.94 -16.55 6.44
CA ASP A 118 17.98 -17.39 5.87
C ASP A 118 17.69 -17.90 4.44
N CYS A 119 16.99 -17.09 3.62
CA CYS A 119 16.65 -17.44 2.25
C CYS A 119 17.90 -17.69 1.40
N LYS A 120 17.90 -18.79 0.65
CA LYS A 120 18.97 -19.18 -0.27
C LYS A 120 18.74 -18.64 -1.69
N PRO A 121 19.74 -18.70 -2.58
CA PRO A 121 19.52 -18.38 -3.99
C PRO A 121 18.37 -19.22 -4.57
N GLY A 122 17.38 -18.54 -5.16
CA GLY A 122 16.17 -19.16 -5.66
C GLY A 122 15.03 -19.25 -4.65
N GLU A 123 15.21 -18.79 -3.41
CA GLU A 123 14.13 -18.63 -2.42
C GLU A 123 13.79 -17.14 -2.23
N GLY A 124 12.55 -16.87 -1.82
CA GLY A 124 12.14 -15.52 -1.48
C GLY A 124 10.94 -15.45 -0.55
N ILE A 125 10.45 -14.22 -0.36
CA ILE A 125 9.30 -13.92 0.48
C ILE A 125 8.21 -13.22 -0.32
N CYS A 126 6.97 -13.53 0.04
CA CYS A 126 5.77 -12.82 -0.39
C CYS A 126 5.03 -12.29 0.84
N THR A 127 4.34 -11.16 0.73
CA THR A 127 3.60 -10.58 1.84
C THR A 127 2.39 -9.81 1.34
N ASP A 128 1.30 -9.89 2.09
CA ASP A 128 0.14 -9.02 1.94
C ASP A 128 0.44 -7.69 2.64
N MET A 129 0.90 -6.71 1.87
CA MET A 129 1.34 -5.41 2.38
C MET A 129 0.21 -4.39 2.36
N LYS A 130 0.01 -3.73 3.50
CA LYS A 130 -0.97 -2.65 3.65
C LYS A 130 -0.22 -1.34 3.89
N ALA A 131 -0.61 -0.31 3.16
CA ALA A 131 -0.05 1.03 3.26
C ALA A 131 -1.19 2.07 3.26
N VAL A 132 -0.90 3.26 3.79
CA VAL A 132 -1.83 4.39 3.72
C VAL A 132 -1.11 5.57 3.07
N ARG A 133 -1.62 6.03 1.93
CA ARG A 133 -1.01 7.09 1.13
C ARG A 133 -1.90 8.34 1.13
N LYS A 134 -1.74 9.18 2.15
CA LYS A 134 -2.64 10.33 2.39
C LYS A 134 -2.52 11.46 1.36
N ASP A 135 -1.41 11.54 0.65
CA ASP A 135 -1.10 12.65 -0.27
C ASP A 135 -1.32 12.27 -1.74
N TYR A 136 -1.90 11.09 -2.02
CA TYR A 136 -2.26 10.71 -3.39
C TYR A 136 -3.57 11.38 -3.80
N PHE A 137 -3.65 11.78 -5.06
CA PHE A 137 -4.92 12.14 -5.68
C PHE A 137 -5.74 10.87 -5.88
N LEU A 138 -7.04 10.92 -5.55
CA LEU A 138 -7.95 9.78 -5.70
C LEU A 138 -8.57 9.79 -7.09
N ASP A 139 -8.50 8.67 -7.78
CA ASP A 139 -9.15 8.45 -9.07
C ASP A 139 -9.65 7.00 -9.16
N HIS A 140 -9.61 6.38 -10.34
CA HIS A 140 -10.18 5.05 -10.53
C HIS A 140 -9.19 3.94 -10.13
N ASP A 141 -7.89 4.25 -10.10
CA ASP A 141 -6.82 3.33 -9.75
C ASP A 141 -6.00 3.78 -8.51
N HIS A 142 -6.33 4.93 -7.91
CA HIS A 142 -5.68 5.49 -6.71
C HIS A 142 -6.69 5.98 -5.66
#